data_AF-A0A9Q8WBC4-F1
#
_entry.id   AF-A0A9Q8WBC4-F1
#
_cell.length_a   1.000
_cell.length_b   1.000
_cell.length_c   1.000
_cell.angle_alpha   90.00
_cell.angle_beta   90.00
_cell.angle_gamma   90.00
#
_symmetry.space_group_name_H-M   'P 1'
#
loop_
_entity.id
_entity.type
_entity.pdbx_description
1 polymer ?
#
loop_
_entity_poly.entity_id
_entity_poly.type
_entity_poly.pdbx_seq_one_letter_code
_entity_poly.pdbx_strand_id
1 'polypeptide(L)'
;MNMGIGDAFDLGWKLASVINGEGGPELLRSYELERKPVALKNVERSHDHFKVHNELQTLLGGGDPRRVDTDTKEAHLLRQRVDEFYQRHDGENRDLGIEMGYRYNSHIIVHQEDDGSEPPSDPRCYTPTTWPGGRPPHIFLSDGTAIFDRFGKHWSLLCFTDTDVGQCHLIQAANDLGLSLSLINLPGEAQARTLYERNLVLIRPDQHVAWRAETVNSPAIADTVLRTVSGHMTTEVKNPVIGDAKPGIEVPAESGVKA
;
A
#
# COMPACT_ATOMS: atom_id res chain seq x y z
N MET A 1 0.77 -15.92 6.33
CA MET A 1 1.79 -15.49 7.31
C MET A 1 2.18 -14.02 7.11
N ASN A 2 2.65 -13.62 5.92
CA ASN A 2 3.09 -12.25 5.62
C ASN A 2 2.09 -11.16 6.04
N MET A 3 0.81 -11.35 5.74
CA MET A 3 -0.26 -10.44 6.16
C MET A 3 -0.32 -10.21 7.67
N GLY A 4 -0.22 -11.28 8.47
CA GLY A 4 -0.27 -11.18 9.94
C GLY A 4 0.96 -10.50 10.53
N ILE A 5 2.13 -10.62 9.90
CA ILE A 5 3.31 -9.81 10.26
C ILE A 5 3.05 -8.33 9.95
N GLY A 6 2.44 -8.03 8.80
CA GLY A 6 2.02 -6.68 8.45
C GLY A 6 1.02 -6.07 9.45
N ASP A 7 0.05 -6.86 9.92
CA ASP A 7 -0.91 -6.45 10.96
C ASP A 7 -0.19 -6.09 12.27
N ALA A 8 0.76 -6.94 12.70
CA ALA A 8 1.54 -6.71 13.91
C ALA A 8 2.45 -5.47 13.78
N PHE A 9 3.04 -5.25 12.61
CA PHE A 9 3.91 -4.09 12.37
C PHE A 9 3.11 -2.79 12.38
N ASP A 10 1.92 -2.77 11.74
CA ASP A 10 1.00 -1.64 11.74
C ASP A 10 0.47 -1.32 13.16
N LEU A 11 -0.02 -2.32 13.89
CA LEU A 11 -0.58 -2.10 15.22
C LEU A 11 0.49 -1.78 16.28
N GLY A 12 1.67 -2.38 16.16
CA GLY A 12 2.73 -2.30 17.18
C GLY A 12 3.19 -0.87 17.43
N TRP A 13 3.45 -0.09 16.38
CA TRP A 13 3.89 1.30 16.55
C TRP A 13 2.76 2.20 17.05
N LYS A 14 1.51 1.97 16.60
CA LYS A 14 0.35 2.76 17.03
C LYS A 14 0.09 2.59 18.53
N LEU A 15 0.17 1.36 19.03
CA LEU A 15 0.09 1.06 20.46
C LEU A 15 1.21 1.75 21.24
N ALA A 16 2.46 1.66 20.76
CA ALA A 16 3.60 2.30 21.40
C ALA A 16 3.43 3.82 21.47
N SER A 17 3.01 4.47 20.37
CA SER A 17 2.77 5.92 20.35
C SER A 17 1.67 6.35 21.31
N VAL A 18 0.55 5.62 21.40
CA VAL A 18 -0.53 5.95 22.36
C VAL A 18 -0.08 5.74 23.81
N ILE A 19 0.60 4.63 24.12
CA ILE A 19 1.09 4.33 25.48
C ILE A 19 2.09 5.39 25.95
N ASN A 20 2.95 5.88 25.05
CA ASN A 20 3.94 6.91 25.35
C ASN A 20 3.37 8.33 25.33
N GLY A 21 2.08 8.52 25.03
CA GLY A 21 1.43 9.83 24.96
C GLY A 21 1.75 10.65 23.70
N GLU A 22 2.46 10.06 22.73
CA GLU A 22 2.80 10.69 21.45
C GLU A 22 1.63 10.66 20.46
N GLY A 23 0.81 9.60 20.49
CA GLY A 23 -0.29 9.36 19.57
C GLY A 23 -1.66 9.70 20.15
N GLY A 24 -2.54 10.27 19.35
CA GLY A 24 -3.92 10.56 19.73
C GLY A 24 -4.89 9.38 19.51
N PRO A 25 -6.15 9.50 19.95
CA PRO A 25 -7.12 8.40 19.97
C PRO A 25 -7.49 7.86 18.58
N GLU A 26 -7.40 8.71 17.55
CA GLU A 26 -7.71 8.32 16.18
C GLU A 26 -6.63 7.38 15.61
N LEU A 27 -5.43 7.36 16.18
CA LEU A 27 -4.35 6.51 15.70
C LEU A 27 -4.72 5.02 15.77
N LEU A 28 -5.34 4.55 16.86
CA LEU A 28 -5.76 3.14 16.97
C LEU A 28 -6.97 2.82 16.09
N ARG A 29 -7.87 3.78 15.86
CA ARG A 29 -9.03 3.60 14.97
C ARG A 29 -8.60 3.36 13.52
N SER A 30 -7.43 3.89 13.12
CA SER A 30 -6.88 3.64 11.79
C SER A 30 -6.53 2.17 11.54
N TYR A 31 -6.22 1.37 12.56
CA TYR A 31 -5.82 -0.03 12.39
C TYR A 31 -6.86 -0.83 11.57
N GLU A 32 -8.14 -0.74 11.94
CA GLU A 32 -9.17 -1.47 11.19
C GLU A 32 -9.32 -0.91 9.77
N LEU A 33 -9.34 0.41 9.63
CA LEU A 33 -9.51 1.06 8.32
C LEU A 33 -8.37 0.70 7.35
N GLU A 34 -7.16 0.48 7.86
CA GLU A 34 -5.98 0.18 7.06
C GLU A 34 -5.81 -1.32 6.81
N ARG A 35 -5.98 -2.16 7.84
CA ARG A 35 -5.63 -3.59 7.76
C ARG A 35 -6.78 -4.48 7.30
N LYS A 36 -8.04 -4.14 7.59
CA LYS A 36 -9.20 -4.94 7.17
C LYS A 36 -9.35 -5.01 5.64
N PRO A 37 -9.22 -3.92 4.87
CA PRO A 37 -9.28 -4.00 3.40
C PRO A 37 -8.17 -4.88 2.82
N VAL A 38 -6.96 -4.82 3.39
CA VAL A 38 -5.83 -5.68 2.99
C VAL A 38 -6.16 -7.15 3.24
N ALA A 39 -6.73 -7.47 4.41
CA ALA A 39 -7.14 -8.82 4.74
C ALA A 39 -8.22 -9.37 3.79
N LEU A 40 -9.23 -8.56 3.49
CA LEU A 40 -10.29 -8.95 2.55
C LEU A 40 -9.74 -9.20 1.14
N LYS A 41 -8.87 -8.32 0.64
CA LYS A 41 -8.23 -8.48 -0.68
C LYS A 41 -7.39 -9.76 -0.75
N ASN A 42 -6.65 -10.07 0.32
CA ASN A 42 -5.84 -11.29 0.39
C ASN A 42 -6.70 -12.56 0.46
N VAL A 43 -7.82 -12.54 1.19
CA VAL A 43 -8.77 -13.66 1.26
C VAL A 43 -9.42 -13.91 -0.09
N GLU A 44 -9.89 -12.84 -0.75
CA GLU A 44 -10.49 -12.92 -2.08
C GLU A 44 -9.48 -13.49 -3.09
N ARG A 45 -8.24 -13.00 -3.08
CA ARG A 45 -7.23 -13.49 -4.00
C ARG A 45 -6.83 -14.95 -3.74
N SER A 46 -6.70 -15.34 -2.48
CA SER A 46 -6.43 -16.73 -2.11
C SER A 46 -7.54 -17.67 -2.58
N HIS A 47 -8.79 -17.21 -2.53
CA HIS A 47 -9.93 -17.96 -3.05
C HIS A 47 -9.87 -18.12 -4.58
N ASP A 48 -9.44 -17.11 -5.31
CA ASP A 48 -9.21 -17.23 -6.77
C ASP A 48 -8.10 -18.22 -7.09
N HIS A 49 -6.98 -18.21 -6.36
CA HIS A 49 -5.92 -19.21 -6.52
C HIS A 49 -6.42 -20.62 -6.21
N PHE A 50 -7.28 -20.78 -5.20
CA PHE A 50 -7.90 -22.07 -4.90
C PHE A 50 -8.79 -22.59 -6.04
N LYS A 51 -9.51 -21.72 -6.77
CA LYS A 51 -10.28 -22.13 -7.96
C LYS A 51 -9.37 -22.70 -9.06
N VAL A 52 -8.20 -22.09 -9.29
CA VAL A 52 -7.20 -22.58 -10.26
C VAL A 52 -6.77 -24.01 -9.92
N HIS A 53 -6.54 -24.31 -8.64
CA HIS A 53 -6.21 -25.67 -8.19
C HIS A 53 -7.34 -26.68 -8.45
N ASN A 54 -8.60 -26.29 -8.23
CA ASN A 54 -9.77 -27.14 -8.53
C ASN A 54 -9.94 -27.39 -10.04
N GLU A 55 -9.73 -26.38 -10.87
CA GLU A 55 -9.75 -26.51 -12.33
C GLU A 55 -8.64 -27.44 -12.82
N LEU A 56 -7.43 -27.34 -12.26
CA LEU A 56 -6.34 -28.24 -12.57
C LEU A 56 -6.66 -29.69 -12.16
N GLN A 57 -7.25 -29.91 -10.99
CA GLN A 57 -7.69 -31.23 -10.56
C GLN A 57 -8.68 -31.85 -11.57
N THR A 58 -9.59 -31.03 -12.10
CA THR A 58 -10.54 -31.43 -13.14
C THR A 58 -9.82 -31.75 -14.45
N LEU A 59 -8.85 -30.91 -14.86
CA LEU A 59 -8.04 -31.10 -16.06
C LEU A 59 -7.26 -32.43 -16.03
N LEU A 60 -6.72 -32.81 -14.85
CA LEU A 60 -6.01 -34.06 -14.62
C LEU A 60 -6.94 -35.29 -14.52
N GLY A 61 -8.22 -35.14 -14.87
CA GLY A 61 -9.18 -36.24 -14.97
C GLY A 61 -9.87 -36.59 -13.66
N GLY A 62 -9.89 -35.69 -12.68
CA GLY A 62 -10.76 -35.78 -11.49
C GLY A 62 -10.54 -37.00 -10.59
N GLY A 63 -9.44 -37.74 -10.73
CA GLY A 63 -9.17 -38.91 -9.89
C GLY A 63 -7.89 -39.72 -10.15
N ASP A 64 -7.37 -39.78 -11.39
CA ASP A 64 -6.10 -40.49 -11.68
C ASP A 64 -5.06 -39.57 -12.34
N PRO A 65 -4.30 -38.78 -11.54
CA PRO A 65 -3.31 -37.85 -12.07
C PRO A 65 -2.15 -38.57 -12.79
N ARG A 66 -1.90 -39.86 -12.50
CA ARG A 66 -0.81 -40.65 -13.09
C ARG A 66 -0.93 -40.83 -14.62
N ARG A 67 -2.09 -40.52 -15.19
CA ARG A 67 -2.28 -40.48 -16.65
C ARG A 67 -1.30 -39.53 -17.32
N VAL A 68 -0.92 -38.44 -16.64
CA VAL A 68 0.05 -37.46 -17.12
C VAL A 68 1.46 -38.04 -17.22
N ASP A 69 1.77 -39.15 -16.55
CA ASP A 69 3.10 -39.76 -16.52
C ASP A 69 3.27 -40.84 -17.60
N THR A 70 2.18 -41.25 -18.27
CA THR A 70 2.24 -42.30 -19.29
C THR A 70 2.85 -41.80 -20.60
N ASP A 71 3.42 -42.72 -21.38
CA ASP A 71 3.97 -42.45 -22.72
C ASP A 71 2.94 -42.75 -23.80
N THR A 72 1.83 -42.03 -23.76
CA THR A 72 0.78 -42.09 -24.80
C THR A 72 0.58 -40.73 -25.46
N LYS A 73 -0.08 -40.71 -26.62
CA LYS A 73 -0.43 -39.47 -27.32
C LYS A 73 -1.36 -38.60 -26.47
N GLU A 74 -2.30 -39.22 -25.75
CA GLU A 74 -3.25 -38.55 -24.86
C GLU A 74 -2.53 -37.88 -23.69
N ALA A 75 -1.52 -38.55 -23.12
CA ALA A 75 -0.71 -38.01 -22.05
C ALA A 75 0.16 -36.83 -22.51
N HIS A 76 0.74 -36.90 -23.72
CA HIS A 76 1.42 -35.76 -24.34
C HIS A 76 0.51 -34.54 -24.49
N LEU A 77 -0.71 -34.73 -25.00
CA LEU A 77 -1.69 -33.65 -25.13
C LEU A 77 -2.15 -33.11 -23.77
N LEU A 78 -2.28 -33.98 -22.75
CA LEU A 78 -2.59 -33.55 -21.39
C LEU A 78 -1.46 -32.69 -20.79
N ARG A 79 -0.20 -33.10 -20.95
CA ARG A 79 0.97 -32.32 -20.51
C ARG A 79 0.97 -30.92 -21.15
N GLN A 80 0.71 -30.84 -22.46
CA GLN A 80 0.60 -29.55 -23.16
C GLN A 80 -0.53 -28.68 -22.58
N ARG A 81 -1.71 -29.26 -22.34
CA ARG A 81 -2.84 -28.52 -21.75
C ARG A 81 -2.56 -28.02 -20.34
N VAL A 82 -1.85 -28.81 -19.53
CA VAL A 82 -1.43 -28.43 -18.17
C VAL A 82 -0.44 -27.27 -18.22
N ASP A 83 0.55 -27.33 -19.12
CA ASP A 83 1.49 -26.21 -19.34
C ASP A 83 0.73 -24.94 -19.75
N GLU A 84 -0.09 -25.00 -20.81
CA GLU A 84 -0.90 -23.87 -21.26
C GLU A 84 -1.85 -23.33 -20.18
N PHE A 85 -2.32 -24.19 -19.27
CA PHE A 85 -3.14 -23.79 -18.14
C PHE A 85 -2.32 -22.98 -17.13
N TYR A 86 -1.13 -23.46 -16.73
CA TYR A 86 -0.26 -22.74 -15.81
C TYR A 86 0.27 -21.42 -16.39
N GLN A 87 0.61 -21.36 -17.68
CA GLN A 87 1.03 -20.10 -18.32
C GLN A 87 -0.05 -19.01 -18.24
N ARG A 88 -1.32 -19.38 -18.13
CA ARG A 88 -2.46 -18.45 -18.00
C ARG A 88 -2.87 -18.18 -16.56
N HIS A 89 -2.47 -19.03 -15.61
CA HIS A 89 -2.91 -18.99 -14.21
C HIS A 89 -1.72 -19.04 -13.23
N ASP A 90 -0.70 -18.23 -13.49
CA ASP A 90 0.53 -18.15 -12.68
C ASP A 90 0.44 -17.11 -11.53
N GLY A 91 -0.76 -16.60 -11.24
CA GLY A 91 -0.99 -15.52 -10.25
C GLY A 91 -0.51 -15.86 -8.83
N GLU A 92 -0.67 -17.11 -8.39
CA GLU A 92 -0.25 -17.55 -7.05
C GLU A 92 1.22 -17.22 -6.73
N ASN A 93 2.07 -17.15 -7.76
CA ASN A 93 3.50 -16.85 -7.61
C ASN A 93 3.93 -15.52 -8.23
N ARG A 94 3.00 -14.75 -8.80
CA ARG A 94 3.33 -13.53 -9.58
C ARG A 94 2.45 -12.33 -9.29
N ASP A 95 1.50 -12.46 -8.37
CA ASP A 95 0.64 -11.37 -7.95
C ASP A 95 1.34 -10.40 -7.00
N LEU A 96 2.44 -9.79 -7.48
CA LEU A 96 3.30 -8.92 -6.68
C LEU A 96 2.56 -7.66 -6.19
N GLY A 97 1.53 -7.20 -6.91
CA GLY A 97 0.71 -6.08 -6.49
C GLY A 97 -0.22 -6.41 -5.32
N ILE A 98 -0.56 -7.68 -5.09
CA ILE A 98 -1.25 -8.13 -3.86
C ILE A 98 -0.28 -8.08 -2.68
N GLU A 99 0.96 -8.51 -2.89
CA GLU A 99 1.98 -8.56 -1.83
C GLU A 99 2.47 -7.17 -1.40
N MET A 100 2.74 -6.29 -2.37
CA MET A 100 3.47 -5.03 -2.16
C MET A 100 2.67 -3.77 -2.50
N GLY A 101 1.59 -3.91 -3.28
CA GLY A 101 0.88 -2.79 -3.91
C GLY A 101 -0.37 -2.31 -3.19
N TYR A 102 -0.70 -2.83 -2.01
CA TYR A 102 -1.81 -2.29 -1.22
C TYR A 102 -1.46 -0.89 -0.69
N ARG A 103 -2.48 -0.04 -0.59
CA ARG A 103 -2.37 1.31 -0.03
C ARG A 103 -3.39 1.49 1.07
N TYR A 104 -2.95 2.10 2.15
CA TYR A 104 -3.81 2.47 3.26
C TYR A 104 -4.67 3.69 2.92
N ASN A 105 -5.90 3.66 3.41
CA ASN A 105 -6.81 4.79 3.34
C ASN A 105 -7.50 4.90 4.70
N SER A 106 -7.16 5.97 5.43
CA SER A 106 -7.67 6.23 6.77
C SER A 106 -7.57 7.72 7.06
N HIS A 107 -8.20 8.16 8.15
CA HIS A 107 -8.16 9.55 8.60
C HIS A 107 -6.77 10.02 9.08
N ILE A 108 -5.77 9.12 9.21
CA ILE A 108 -4.38 9.50 9.52
C ILE A 108 -3.48 9.56 8.28
N ILE A 109 -4.05 9.40 7.08
CA ILE A 109 -3.36 9.59 5.80
C ILE A 109 -3.81 10.92 5.21
N VAL A 110 -2.86 11.82 4.91
CA VAL A 110 -3.15 13.14 4.36
C VAL A 110 -2.87 13.14 2.87
N HIS A 111 -3.94 13.27 2.08
CA HIS A 111 -3.89 13.36 0.61
C HIS A 111 -3.83 14.80 0.08
N GLN A 112 -3.90 15.80 0.98
CA GLN A 112 -4.02 17.20 0.59
C GLN A 112 -2.77 17.67 -0.17
N GLU A 113 -2.98 18.41 -1.27
CA GLU A 113 -1.97 18.97 -2.20
C GLU A 113 -1.33 18.00 -3.20
N ASP A 114 -1.82 16.76 -3.33
CA ASP A 114 -1.39 15.90 -4.44
C ASP A 114 -2.20 16.21 -5.72
N ASP A 115 -1.54 16.85 -6.70
CA ASP A 115 -2.09 17.09 -8.04
C ASP A 115 -2.04 15.85 -8.94
N GLY A 116 -1.40 14.77 -8.46
CA GLY A 116 -1.35 13.49 -9.12
C GLY A 116 -2.67 12.71 -9.01
N SER A 117 -2.76 11.63 -9.78
CA SER A 117 -3.78 10.61 -9.59
C SER A 117 -3.23 9.46 -8.77
N GLU A 118 -4.08 8.86 -7.94
CA GLU A 118 -3.74 7.61 -7.26
C GLU A 118 -3.33 6.57 -8.31
N PRO A 119 -2.12 5.96 -8.21
CA PRO A 119 -1.69 4.95 -9.17
C PRO A 119 -2.68 3.78 -9.20
N PRO A 120 -2.99 3.19 -10.37
CA PRO A 120 -3.92 2.07 -10.43
C PRO A 120 -3.44 0.89 -9.57
N SER A 121 -4.39 0.18 -8.94
CA SER A 121 -4.11 -1.10 -8.28
C SER A 121 -4.22 -2.22 -9.31
N ASP A 122 -3.15 -3.00 -9.47
CA ASP A 122 -3.12 -4.21 -10.28
C ASP A 122 -2.65 -5.37 -9.39
N PRO A 123 -3.38 -6.50 -9.30
CA PRO A 123 -2.93 -7.66 -8.53
C PRO A 123 -1.56 -8.19 -8.96
N ARG A 124 -1.26 -8.15 -10.26
CA ARG A 124 -0.04 -8.69 -10.86
C ARG A 124 1.12 -7.73 -10.80
N CYS A 125 0.85 -6.45 -11.03
CA CYS A 125 1.89 -5.44 -11.16
C CYS A 125 1.98 -4.56 -9.91
N TYR A 126 3.12 -4.58 -9.22
CA TYR A 126 3.44 -3.56 -8.22
C TYR A 126 3.97 -2.31 -8.92
N THR A 127 3.29 -1.18 -8.68
CA THR A 127 3.75 0.15 -9.10
C THR A 127 4.34 0.88 -7.90
N PRO A 128 5.67 1.09 -7.83
CA PRO A 128 6.28 1.87 -6.77
C PRO A 128 5.74 3.31 -6.78
N THR A 129 5.36 3.81 -5.61
CA THR A 129 4.83 5.18 -5.49
C THR A 129 5.03 5.72 -4.08
N THR A 130 5.12 7.04 -3.97
CA THR A 130 5.00 7.73 -2.67
C THR A 130 3.59 8.27 -2.42
N TRP A 131 2.58 7.87 -3.22
CA TRP A 131 1.19 8.20 -2.96
C TRP A 131 0.83 7.89 -1.50
N PRO A 132 0.27 8.85 -0.74
CA PRO A 132 -0.03 8.64 0.68
C PRO A 132 -0.82 7.35 0.92
N GLY A 133 -0.40 6.60 1.92
CA GLY A 133 -0.88 5.25 2.24
C GLY A 133 -0.10 4.12 1.59
N GLY A 134 0.76 4.38 0.60
CA GLY A 134 1.62 3.37 -0.03
C GLY A 134 2.92 3.10 0.71
N ARG A 135 3.49 1.92 0.47
CA ARG A 135 4.89 1.61 0.81
C ARG A 135 5.81 2.40 -0.15
N PRO A 136 6.73 3.23 0.36
CA PRO A 136 7.56 4.05 -0.49
C PRO A 136 8.51 3.18 -1.32
N PRO A 137 8.94 3.66 -2.51
CA PRO A 137 9.80 2.89 -3.40
C PRO A 137 11.17 2.59 -2.78
N HIS A 138 11.69 1.38 -2.98
CA HIS A 138 13.08 1.08 -2.64
C HIS A 138 14.04 1.62 -3.70
N ILE A 139 15.13 2.24 -3.26
CA ILE A 139 16.25 2.64 -4.11
C ILE A 139 17.56 2.61 -3.30
N PHE A 140 18.67 2.32 -3.97
CA PHE A 140 20.00 2.55 -3.41
C PHE A 140 20.40 4.01 -3.67
N LEU A 141 20.87 4.68 -2.63
CA LEU A 141 21.40 6.03 -2.69
C LEU A 141 22.78 6.04 -3.36
N SER A 142 23.28 7.23 -3.67
CA SER A 142 24.57 7.43 -4.35
C SER A 142 25.77 6.82 -3.59
N ASP A 143 25.66 6.68 -2.27
CA ASP A 143 26.65 6.04 -1.40
C ASP A 143 26.53 4.51 -1.33
N GLY A 144 25.54 3.91 -2.02
CA GLY A 144 25.25 2.48 -2.03
C GLY A 144 24.36 2.01 -0.87
N THR A 145 23.92 2.88 0.03
CA THR A 145 22.99 2.51 1.11
C THR A 145 21.56 2.39 0.60
N ALA A 146 20.78 1.42 1.10
CA ALA A 146 19.36 1.36 0.79
C ALA A 146 18.61 2.50 1.50
N ILE A 147 17.70 3.18 0.81
CA ILE A 147 16.98 4.32 1.39
C ILE A 147 16.19 3.94 2.67
N PHE A 148 15.72 2.69 2.76
CA PHE A 148 15.02 2.17 3.94
C PHE A 148 15.92 2.09 5.17
N ASP A 149 17.23 1.88 4.99
CA ASP A 149 18.21 1.83 6.09
C ASP A 149 18.50 3.23 6.65
N ARG A 150 18.06 4.28 5.96
CA ARG A 150 18.18 5.68 6.39
C ARG A 150 16.99 6.13 7.25
N PHE A 151 15.89 5.39 7.25
CA PHE A 151 14.73 5.77 8.06
C PHE A 151 15.05 5.71 9.55
N GLY A 152 14.53 6.68 10.29
CA GLY A 152 14.56 6.67 11.75
C GLY A 152 13.71 5.54 12.32
N LYS A 153 13.91 5.25 13.60
CA LYS A 153 13.14 4.22 14.34
C LYS A 153 11.64 4.55 14.46
N HIS A 154 11.31 5.84 14.46
CA HIS A 154 9.96 6.36 14.60
C HIS A 154 9.54 7.05 13.28
N TRP A 155 9.17 8.32 13.32
CA TRP A 155 8.83 9.05 12.11
C TRP A 155 10.09 9.47 11.35
N SER A 156 10.01 9.49 10.03
CA SER A 156 11.09 10.01 9.17
C SER A 156 10.53 11.06 8.21
N LEU A 157 11.12 12.25 8.20
CA LEU A 157 10.87 13.26 7.18
C LEU A 157 12.02 13.24 6.18
N LEU A 158 11.76 12.78 4.96
CA LEU A 158 12.72 12.85 3.87
C LEU A 158 12.69 14.26 3.27
N CYS A 159 13.87 14.86 3.10
CA CYS A 159 14.05 16.17 2.48
C CYS A 159 15.07 16.05 1.34
N PHE A 160 14.63 16.30 0.10
CA PHE A 160 15.48 16.11 -1.09
C PHE A 160 16.10 17.42 -1.63
N THR A 161 16.05 18.50 -0.85
CA THR A 161 16.58 19.82 -1.21
C THR A 161 17.44 20.40 -0.09
N ASP A 162 18.40 21.24 -0.48
CA ASP A 162 19.24 22.04 0.43
C ASP A 162 18.58 23.35 0.87
N THR A 163 17.49 23.76 0.22
CA THR A 163 16.75 24.97 0.57
C THR A 163 15.69 24.68 1.64
N ASP A 164 15.37 25.67 2.46
CA ASP A 164 14.21 25.56 3.34
C ASP A 164 12.92 25.63 2.50
N VAL A 165 12.20 24.52 2.47
CA VAL A 165 10.90 24.37 1.84
C VAL A 165 9.82 24.08 2.88
N GLY A 166 10.08 24.36 4.15
CA GLY A 166 9.13 24.18 5.26
C GLY A 166 9.38 22.94 6.12
N GLN A 167 10.48 22.21 5.90
CA GLN A 167 10.91 21.13 6.80
C GLN A 167 11.09 21.62 8.24
N CYS A 168 11.50 22.88 8.44
CA CYS A 168 11.63 23.47 9.77
C CYS A 168 10.29 23.57 10.52
N HIS A 169 9.19 23.86 9.80
CA HIS A 169 7.85 23.93 10.38
C HIS A 169 7.37 22.55 10.83
N LEU A 170 7.62 21.51 10.04
CA LEU A 170 7.31 20.12 10.41
C LEU A 170 8.11 19.66 11.63
N ILE A 171 9.41 19.97 11.68
CA ILE A 171 10.25 19.63 12.83
C ILE A 171 9.75 20.35 14.09
N GLN A 172 9.42 21.63 14.00
CA GLN A 172 8.89 22.38 15.15
C GLN A 172 7.55 21.81 15.62
N ALA A 173 6.60 21.56 14.71
CA ALA A 173 5.31 20.97 15.06
C ALA A 173 5.46 19.55 15.65
N ALA A 174 6.44 18.76 15.19
CA ALA A 174 6.74 17.46 15.78
C ALA A 174 7.23 17.61 17.23
N ASN A 175 8.14 18.55 17.48
CA ASN A 175 8.63 18.84 18.83
C ASN A 175 7.51 19.31 19.76
N ASP A 176 6.63 20.19 19.27
CA ASP A 176 5.50 20.72 20.05
C ASP A 176 4.47 19.62 20.41
N LEU A 177 4.34 18.60 19.56
CA LEU A 177 3.51 17.42 19.78
C LEU A 177 4.24 16.29 20.55
N GLY A 178 5.53 16.43 20.83
CA GLY A 178 6.35 15.38 21.43
C GLY A 178 6.59 14.18 20.51
N LEU A 179 6.45 14.33 19.20
CA LEU A 179 6.69 13.27 18.22
C LEU A 179 8.19 13.08 17.97
N SER A 180 8.66 11.84 18.08
CA SER A 180 10.01 11.45 17.69
C SER A 180 10.16 11.44 16.15
N LEU A 181 10.54 12.57 15.55
CA LEU A 181 10.73 12.75 14.10
C LEU A 181 12.21 12.91 13.73
N SER A 182 12.71 12.06 12.82
CA SER A 182 14.05 12.16 12.26
C SER A 182 14.01 12.87 10.90
N LEU A 183 14.77 13.96 10.74
CA LEU A 183 15.00 14.57 9.43
C LEU A 183 16.09 13.79 8.69
N ILE A 184 15.75 13.24 7.53
CA ILE A 184 16.69 12.55 6.63
C ILE A 184 16.96 13.47 5.44
N ASN A 185 18.10 14.17 5.50
CA ASN A 185 18.50 15.08 4.44
C ASN A 185 19.16 14.30 3.30
N LEU A 186 18.55 14.35 2.12
CA LEU A 186 18.96 13.67 0.89
C LEU A 186 19.14 14.63 -0.31
N PRO A 187 19.75 15.82 -0.11
CA PRO A 187 20.06 16.69 -1.23
C PRO A 187 21.06 15.99 -2.17
N GLY A 188 20.89 16.19 -3.49
CA GLY A 188 21.75 15.59 -4.50
C GLY A 188 21.37 14.15 -4.91
N GLU A 189 20.47 13.48 -4.20
CA GLU A 189 19.95 12.15 -4.57
C GLU A 189 18.90 12.26 -5.69
N ALA A 190 19.32 12.70 -6.88
CA ALA A 190 18.42 13.06 -7.98
C ALA A 190 17.49 11.92 -8.41
N GLN A 191 18.00 10.68 -8.48
CA GLN A 191 17.19 9.51 -8.86
C GLN A 191 16.13 9.20 -7.79
N ALA A 192 16.49 9.28 -6.51
CA ALA A 192 15.54 9.12 -5.41
C ALA A 192 14.50 10.23 -5.42
N ARG A 193 14.90 11.50 -5.64
CA ARG A 193 13.98 12.64 -5.79
C ARG A 193 13.01 12.47 -6.96
N THR A 194 13.46 11.95 -8.09
CA THR A 194 12.57 11.64 -9.24
C THR A 194 11.54 10.59 -8.85
N LEU A 195 11.96 9.52 -8.19
CA LEU A 195 11.09 8.41 -7.79
C LEU A 195 10.12 8.78 -6.65
N TYR A 196 10.54 9.67 -5.75
CA TYR A 196 9.73 10.13 -4.61
C TYR A 196 8.83 11.33 -4.93
N GLU A 197 9.01 11.95 -6.10
CA GLU A 197 8.17 12.98 -6.73
C GLU A 197 8.01 14.32 -6.00
N ARG A 198 8.30 14.38 -4.70
CA ARG A 198 8.16 15.56 -3.84
C ARG A 198 9.43 15.84 -3.06
N ASN A 199 9.64 17.10 -2.67
CA ASN A 199 10.78 17.46 -1.81
C ASN A 199 10.65 16.95 -0.39
N LEU A 200 9.43 16.93 0.15
CA LEU A 200 9.13 16.50 1.50
C LEU A 200 8.23 15.25 1.46
N VAL A 201 8.68 14.18 2.12
CA VAL A 201 7.90 12.94 2.24
C VAL A 201 7.97 12.45 3.68
N LEU A 202 6.82 12.33 4.34
CA LEU A 202 6.70 11.89 5.71
C LEU A 202 6.41 10.38 5.75
N ILE A 203 7.32 9.63 6.34
CA ILE A 203 7.27 8.17 6.47
C ILE A 203 6.94 7.80 7.92
N ARG A 204 5.97 6.89 8.06
CA ARG A 204 5.54 6.29 9.32
C ARG A 204 6.56 5.30 9.87
N PRO A 205 6.49 4.96 11.17
CA PRO A 205 7.31 3.90 11.75
C PRO A 205 7.12 2.52 11.09
N ASP A 206 5.96 2.25 10.49
CA ASP A 206 5.69 1.02 9.72
C ASP A 206 6.07 1.11 8.23
N GLN A 207 6.86 2.12 7.87
CA GLN A 207 7.38 2.33 6.52
C GLN A 207 6.30 2.55 5.45
N HIS A 208 5.20 3.22 5.80
CA HIS A 208 4.23 3.74 4.84
C HIS A 208 4.32 5.26 4.75
N VAL A 209 4.03 5.82 3.58
CA VAL A 209 3.94 7.28 3.41
C VAL A 209 2.66 7.77 4.08
N ALA A 210 2.77 8.72 5.02
CA ALA A 210 1.60 9.37 5.61
C ALA A 210 1.18 10.63 4.86
N TRP A 211 2.17 11.32 4.28
CA TRP A 211 1.99 12.62 3.63
C TRP A 211 3.20 12.96 2.75
N ARG A 212 3.00 13.80 1.73
CA ARG A 212 4.08 14.36 0.89
C ARG A 212 3.70 15.74 0.34
N ALA A 213 4.67 16.62 0.12
CA ALA A 213 4.46 17.90 -0.57
C ALA A 213 5.77 18.49 -1.13
N GLU A 214 5.63 19.46 -2.04
CA GLU A 214 6.78 20.19 -2.56
C GLU A 214 7.31 21.24 -1.59
N THR A 215 6.41 21.94 -0.90
CA THR A 215 6.73 22.91 0.15
C THR A 215 5.67 22.92 1.24
N VAL A 216 6.00 23.46 2.41
CA VAL A 216 5.06 23.79 3.50
C VAL A 216 5.24 25.26 3.83
N ASN A 217 4.26 26.08 3.46
CA ASN A 217 4.40 27.53 3.49
C ASN A 217 3.99 28.19 4.82
N SER A 218 3.55 27.41 5.82
CA SER A 218 3.22 27.95 7.14
C SER A 218 3.31 26.93 8.29
N PRO A 219 3.58 27.37 9.52
CA PRO A 219 3.51 26.53 10.72
C PRO A 219 2.13 25.90 10.95
N ALA A 220 1.05 26.59 10.59
CA ALA A 220 -0.32 26.07 10.79
C ALA A 220 -0.61 24.84 9.93
N ILE A 221 -0.09 24.81 8.69
CA ILE A 221 -0.20 23.63 7.81
C ILE A 221 0.60 22.47 8.41
N ALA A 222 1.83 22.72 8.87
CA ALA A 222 2.65 21.68 9.50
C ALA A 222 2.00 21.07 10.75
N ASP A 223 1.45 21.92 11.64
CA ASP A 223 0.70 21.46 12.82
C ASP A 223 -0.54 20.63 12.42
N THR A 224 -1.29 21.07 11.41
CA THR A 224 -2.46 20.32 10.89
C THR A 224 -2.06 18.95 10.34
N VAL A 225 -1.00 18.89 9.53
CA VAL A 225 -0.48 17.62 8.98
C VAL A 225 -0.07 16.69 10.11
N LEU A 226 0.75 17.17 11.05
CA LEU A 226 1.27 16.32 12.11
C LEU A 226 0.21 15.88 13.11
N ARG A 227 -0.76 16.74 13.46
CA ARG A 227 -1.91 16.33 14.28
C ARG A 227 -2.76 15.27 13.59
N THR A 228 -2.96 15.38 12.29
CA THR A 228 -3.72 14.41 11.50
C THR A 228 -3.04 13.04 11.51
N VAL A 229 -1.78 12.98 11.09
CA VAL A 229 -1.06 11.70 10.92
C VAL A 229 -0.74 11.00 12.24
N SER A 230 -0.67 11.75 13.34
CA SER A 230 -0.48 11.21 14.70
C SER A 230 -1.80 10.93 15.43
N GLY A 231 -2.96 11.20 14.81
CA GLY A 231 -4.27 10.89 15.35
C GLY A 231 -4.77 11.82 16.47
N HIS A 232 -4.22 13.04 16.56
CA HIS A 232 -4.64 14.09 17.52
C HIS A 232 -5.84 14.92 17.07
N MET A 233 -6.44 14.61 15.92
CA MET A 233 -7.67 15.28 15.51
C MET A 233 -8.87 14.79 16.33
N THR A 234 -9.68 15.73 16.80
CA THR A 234 -11.01 15.41 17.32
C THR A 234 -11.97 15.26 16.14
N THR A 235 -12.67 14.12 16.07
CA THR A 235 -13.76 13.89 15.12
C THR A 235 -14.98 14.76 15.47
N GLU A 236 -14.86 16.08 15.33
CA GLU A 236 -16.01 17.01 15.26
C GLU A 236 -16.09 17.74 13.91
N VAL A 237 -15.31 17.33 12.92
CA VAL A 237 -15.54 17.74 11.53
C VAL A 237 -16.44 16.70 10.87
N LYS A 238 -17.74 17.04 10.76
CA LYS A 238 -18.72 16.30 9.96
C LYS A 238 -18.15 16.04 8.56
N ASN A 239 -18.17 14.78 8.14
CA ASN A 239 -18.03 14.38 6.74
C ASN A 239 -18.85 15.32 5.84
N PRO A 240 -18.27 15.98 4.82
CA PRO A 240 -19.08 16.39 3.70
C PRO A 240 -19.60 15.12 3.04
N VAL A 241 -20.93 15.04 2.95
CA VAL A 241 -21.70 13.96 2.34
C VAL A 241 -21.08 13.56 0.99
N ILE A 242 -20.51 12.36 0.91
CA ILE A 242 -20.29 11.69 -0.38
C ILE A 242 -21.60 11.00 -0.71
N GLY A 243 -22.28 11.55 -1.73
CA GLY A 243 -23.53 11.02 -2.24
C GLY A 243 -23.38 9.58 -2.73
N ASP A 244 -24.49 8.85 -2.61
CA ASP A 244 -24.64 7.45 -3.00
C ASP A 244 -23.93 7.12 -4.32
N ALA A 245 -22.93 6.25 -4.24
CA ALA A 245 -22.45 5.53 -5.41
C ALA A 245 -23.61 4.66 -5.94
N LYS A 246 -24.17 5.06 -7.08
CA LYS A 246 -25.12 4.22 -7.84
C LYS A 246 -24.43 2.89 -8.19
N PRO A 247 -25.07 1.73 -7.95
CA PRO A 247 -24.62 0.48 -8.56
C PRO A 247 -25.06 0.50 -10.03
N GLY A 248 -24.10 0.75 -10.92
CA GLY A 248 -24.30 0.72 -12.37
C GLY A 248 -23.39 -0.31 -13.02
N ILE A 249 -23.78 -1.58 -12.98
CA ILE A 249 -23.36 -2.56 -13.98
C ILE A 249 -24.63 -3.15 -14.57
N GLU A 250 -24.97 -2.68 -15.76
CA GLU A 250 -25.98 -3.29 -16.63
C GLU A 250 -25.46 -4.65 -17.10
N VAL A 251 -26.23 -5.69 -16.80
CA VAL A 251 -26.08 -7.02 -17.41
C VAL A 251 -26.75 -6.94 -18.80
N PRO A 252 -26.05 -7.26 -19.91
CA PRO A 252 -26.69 -7.29 -21.22
C PRO A 252 -27.72 -8.41 -21.28
N ALA A 253 -28.94 -8.08 -21.67
CA ALA A 253 -30.05 -9.01 -21.83
C ALA A 253 -29.75 -10.06 -22.93
N GLU A 254 -30.01 -11.32 -22.60
CA GLU A 254 -30.07 -12.42 -23.55
C GLU A 254 -31.12 -12.13 -24.64
N SER A 255 -30.67 -11.94 -25.87
CA SER A 255 -31.54 -11.97 -27.04
C SER A 255 -31.92 -13.42 -27.35
N GLY A 256 -33.16 -13.78 -26.99
CA GLY A 256 -33.76 -15.04 -27.38
C GLY A 256 -33.82 -15.21 -28.90
N VAL A 257 -33.25 -16.31 -29.38
CA VAL A 257 -33.51 -16.85 -30.72
C VAL A 257 -34.77 -17.71 -30.61
N LYS A 258 -35.84 -17.26 -31.27
CA LYS A 258 -37.01 -18.09 -31.56
C LYS A 258 -36.65 -19.14 -32.62
N ALA A 259 -37.03 -20.38 -32.35
CA ALA A 259 -37.68 -21.24 -33.34
C ALA A 259 -39.04 -21.61 -32.77
#